data_AF-A0A1I7VUX1-F1
#
_entry.id   AF-A0A1I7VUX1-F1
#
_cell.length_a   1.000
_cell.length_b   1.000
_cell.length_c   1.000
_cell.angle_alpha   90.00
_cell.angle_beta   90.00
_cell.angle_gamma   90.00
#
_symmetry.space_group_name_H-M   'P 1'
#
loop_
_entity.id
_entity.type
_entity.pdbx_description
1 polymer ?
#
loop_
_entity_poly.entity_id
_entity_poly.type
_entity_poly.pdbx_seq_one_letter_code
_entity_poly.pdbx_strand_id
1 'polypeptide(L)'
;MSEMMKMLSAATDRSKFAQIKAYQTACNRIFDLRQLVRRKREHKGNSIDNYLEKNLKWLSVEQREELREMKKNGKSRADMIAKMFHYYEELFGEAKQHVTERLYDGCRQILKDVVGGDRYNELAKMKDSGANMNDLKAKADAMLNEIIDEEKKEKIKIYGSGCMRIFTRMGHKHSLEEHFKTDLKWLTKEQKDELLKMKEENKSEADIREKVLHFYESLNEEAKKETAEFLNGPCNDMIAHVFGDEKATELKELRKSVGIADEIRRKMDAMIDEVKDEDRRAKAREYGSICQKIFVDYQHKHNEHSLAHYFRTHLKWLPEAQKEEIKKMSADGKSREEIQSKIFEFFERASGETKKYATESLLEGCYELFKMIGGEEKADELHVMIQSDLTAEKIEEKIISIIDSVDDQSKKAYAKAYVTPCMQLYSIRLSRQKREFPIVSNDIWEKILTHPSRNNVFG
;
A
#
# COMPACT_ATOMS: atom_id res chain seq x y z
N MET A 1 38.63 -25.56 -42.03
CA MET A 1 37.82 -26.80 -42.18
C MET A 1 37.36 -27.25 -40.81
N SER A 2 36.04 -27.38 -40.61
CA SER A 2 35.42 -27.84 -39.34
C SER A 2 35.85 -29.28 -38.99
N GLU A 3 35.87 -29.66 -37.71
CA GLU A 3 36.15 -31.03 -37.24
C GLU A 3 35.28 -32.10 -37.93
N MET A 4 34.07 -31.72 -38.34
CA MET A 4 33.16 -32.56 -39.12
C MET A 4 33.73 -32.90 -40.52
N MET A 5 34.42 -31.96 -41.17
CA MET A 5 35.10 -32.21 -42.46
C MET A 5 36.27 -33.18 -42.31
N LYS A 6 36.98 -33.15 -41.16
CA LYS A 6 38.08 -34.09 -40.85
C LYS A 6 37.55 -35.51 -40.60
N MET A 7 36.41 -35.66 -39.93
CA MET A 7 35.74 -36.96 -39.74
C MET A 7 35.19 -37.53 -41.06
N LEU A 8 34.65 -36.68 -41.94
CA LEU A 8 34.08 -37.11 -43.23
C LEU A 8 35.16 -37.51 -44.25
N SER A 9 36.35 -36.91 -44.22
CA SER A 9 37.48 -37.34 -45.07
C SER A 9 38.09 -38.68 -44.64
N ALA A 10 37.79 -39.17 -43.44
CA ALA A 10 38.24 -40.45 -42.92
C ALA A 10 37.30 -41.63 -43.28
N ALA A 11 36.14 -41.36 -43.88
CA ALA A 11 35.22 -42.40 -44.34
C ALA A 11 35.72 -42.97 -45.68
N THR A 12 36.11 -44.25 -45.69
CA THR A 12 36.65 -44.97 -46.87
C THR A 12 35.64 -45.26 -47.97
N ASP A 13 34.37 -44.90 -47.78
CA ASP A 13 33.28 -45.20 -48.73
C ASP A 13 32.80 -43.92 -49.44
N ARG A 14 33.27 -43.73 -50.68
CA ARG A 14 32.91 -42.60 -51.55
C ARG A 14 31.40 -42.50 -51.81
N SER A 15 30.67 -43.62 -51.80
CA SER A 15 29.23 -43.65 -52.02
C SER A 15 28.47 -42.99 -50.86
N LYS A 16 28.87 -43.31 -49.61
CA LYS A 16 28.30 -42.70 -48.40
C LYS A 16 28.62 -41.22 -48.29
N PHE A 17 29.81 -40.79 -48.71
CA PHE A 17 30.19 -39.37 -48.72
C PHE A 17 29.33 -38.54 -49.69
N ALA A 18 29.03 -39.08 -50.88
CA ALA A 18 28.15 -38.42 -51.85
C ALA A 18 26.71 -38.28 -51.34
N GLN A 19 26.17 -39.32 -50.68
CA GLN A 19 24.87 -39.26 -50.04
C GLN A 19 24.83 -38.23 -48.91
N ILE A 20 25.81 -38.22 -47.99
CA ILE A 20 25.85 -37.27 -46.87
C ILE A 20 25.92 -35.82 -47.38
N LYS A 21 26.72 -35.54 -48.43
CA LYS A 21 26.82 -34.21 -49.02
C LYS A 21 25.52 -33.76 -49.69
N ALA A 22 24.77 -34.67 -50.31
CA ALA A 22 23.47 -34.38 -50.90
C ALA A 22 22.42 -33.98 -49.84
N TYR A 23 22.49 -34.55 -48.63
CA TYR A 23 21.57 -34.22 -47.54
C TYR A 23 22.07 -33.11 -46.61
N GLN A 24 23.34 -32.69 -46.71
CA GLN A 24 23.95 -31.72 -45.80
C GLN A 24 23.19 -30.38 -45.73
N THR A 25 22.78 -29.84 -46.88
CA THR A 25 22.03 -28.57 -46.94
C THR A 25 20.63 -28.68 -46.33
N ALA A 26 19.96 -29.83 -46.54
CA ALA A 26 18.64 -30.10 -45.97
C ALA A 26 18.73 -30.35 -44.46
N CYS A 27 19.71 -31.11 -44.00
CA CYS A 27 19.97 -31.37 -42.59
C CYS A 27 20.37 -30.10 -41.84
N ASN A 28 21.21 -29.24 -42.42
CA ASN A 28 21.56 -27.94 -41.82
C ASN A 28 20.33 -27.03 -41.71
N ARG A 29 19.48 -26.95 -42.75
CA ARG A 29 18.20 -26.22 -42.69
C ARG A 29 17.25 -26.79 -41.64
N ILE A 30 17.16 -28.11 -41.49
CA ILE A 30 16.33 -28.77 -40.45
C ILE A 30 16.91 -28.51 -39.06
N PHE A 31 18.23 -28.49 -38.90
CA PHE A 31 18.90 -28.16 -37.64
C PHE A 31 18.71 -26.68 -37.29
N ASP A 32 18.85 -25.76 -38.25
CA ASP A 32 18.59 -24.34 -38.08
C ASP A 32 17.11 -24.06 -37.81
N LEU A 33 16.20 -24.78 -38.46
CA LEU A 33 14.76 -24.76 -38.16
C LEU A 33 14.47 -25.36 -36.78
N ARG A 34 15.14 -26.43 -36.37
CA ARG A 34 15.02 -27.00 -35.00
C ARG A 34 15.58 -26.05 -33.96
N GLN A 35 16.66 -25.33 -34.22
CA GLN A 35 17.21 -24.30 -33.35
C GLN A 35 16.30 -23.07 -33.29
N LEU A 36 15.72 -22.65 -34.42
CA LEU A 36 14.71 -21.60 -34.48
C LEU A 36 13.40 -22.01 -33.79
N VAL A 37 12.98 -23.27 -33.92
CA VAL A 37 11.81 -23.84 -33.22
C VAL A 37 12.10 -24.07 -31.73
N ARG A 38 13.34 -24.44 -31.34
CA ARG A 38 13.77 -24.48 -29.94
C ARG A 38 13.76 -23.07 -29.36
N ARG A 39 14.37 -22.09 -30.03
CA ARG A 39 14.34 -20.67 -29.64
C ARG A 39 12.91 -20.13 -29.61
N LYS A 40 12.04 -20.51 -30.56
CA LYS A 40 10.60 -20.15 -30.55
C LYS A 40 9.83 -20.83 -29.43
N ARG A 41 10.12 -22.09 -29.10
CA ARG A 41 9.48 -22.83 -27.99
C ARG A 41 9.97 -22.34 -26.62
N GLU A 42 11.25 -22.02 -26.49
CA GLU A 42 11.85 -21.37 -25.31
C GLU A 42 11.31 -19.94 -25.13
N HIS A 43 11.00 -19.21 -26.21
CA HIS A 43 10.32 -17.91 -26.14
C HIS A 43 8.80 -18.00 -25.89
N LYS A 44 8.09 -19.03 -26.38
CA LYS A 44 6.64 -19.19 -26.15
C LYS A 44 6.28 -19.83 -24.81
N GLY A 45 7.16 -20.62 -24.20
CA GLY A 45 6.96 -21.21 -22.86
C GLY A 45 7.17 -20.23 -21.70
N ASN A 46 7.93 -19.15 -21.94
CA ASN A 46 8.33 -18.14 -20.96
C ASN A 46 7.72 -16.75 -21.26
N SER A 47 6.44 -16.67 -21.66
CA SER A 47 5.77 -15.37 -21.62
C SER A 47 5.76 -14.88 -20.17
N ILE A 48 6.03 -13.58 -19.99
CA ILE A 48 5.87 -12.94 -18.67
C ILE A 48 4.43 -13.15 -18.18
N ASP A 49 3.46 -13.20 -19.10
CA ASP A 49 2.05 -13.41 -18.77
C ASP A 49 1.82 -14.77 -18.12
N ASN A 50 2.41 -15.83 -18.67
CA ASN A 50 2.30 -17.17 -18.09
C ASN A 50 2.96 -17.24 -16.69
N TYR A 51 4.05 -16.51 -16.48
CA TYR A 51 4.71 -16.43 -15.17
C TYR A 51 3.90 -15.61 -14.16
N LEU A 52 3.38 -14.44 -14.57
CA LEU A 52 2.53 -13.57 -13.75
C LEU A 52 1.22 -14.29 -13.38
N GLU A 53 0.59 -14.96 -14.34
CA GLU A 53 -0.68 -15.64 -14.16
C GLU A 53 -0.56 -16.93 -13.36
N LYS A 54 0.59 -17.63 -13.35
CA LYS A 54 0.72 -18.89 -12.61
C LYS A 54 1.44 -18.74 -11.27
N ASN A 55 2.51 -17.96 -11.23
CA ASN A 55 3.43 -17.91 -10.09
C ASN A 55 3.27 -16.63 -9.26
N LEU A 56 2.77 -15.54 -9.85
CA LEU A 56 2.61 -14.24 -9.18
C LEU A 56 1.14 -13.81 -9.10
N LYS A 57 0.21 -14.77 -8.94
CA LYS A 57 -1.23 -14.50 -8.71
C LYS A 57 -1.52 -13.65 -7.47
N TRP A 58 -0.56 -13.56 -6.55
CA TRP A 58 -0.68 -12.77 -5.34
C TRP A 58 -0.45 -11.27 -5.57
N LEU A 59 0.08 -10.88 -6.74
CA LEU A 59 0.16 -9.49 -7.14
C LEU A 59 -1.20 -9.00 -7.66
N SER A 60 -1.53 -7.74 -7.37
CA SER A 60 -2.73 -7.10 -7.90
C SER A 60 -2.71 -7.03 -9.44
N VAL A 61 -3.85 -6.72 -10.05
CA VAL A 61 -3.92 -6.53 -11.51
C VAL A 61 -3.00 -5.38 -11.93
N GLU A 62 -3.03 -4.27 -11.19
CA GLU A 62 -2.20 -3.09 -11.41
C GLU A 62 -0.72 -3.40 -11.25
N GLN A 63 -0.33 -4.12 -10.19
CA GLN A 63 1.04 -4.53 -9.94
C GLN A 63 1.58 -5.44 -11.05
N ARG A 64 0.74 -6.36 -11.56
CA ARG A 64 1.09 -7.23 -12.70
C ARG A 64 1.21 -6.42 -14.00
N GLU A 65 0.36 -5.43 -14.22
CA GLU A 65 0.46 -4.55 -15.38
C GLU A 65 1.72 -3.69 -15.32
N GLU A 66 2.08 -3.15 -14.16
CA GLU A 66 3.35 -2.41 -13.98
C GLU A 66 4.55 -3.30 -14.34
N LEU A 67 4.55 -4.58 -13.94
CA LEU A 67 5.61 -5.52 -14.33
C LEU A 67 5.60 -5.81 -15.84
N ARG A 68 4.43 -5.83 -16.50
CA ARG A 68 4.34 -5.93 -17.97
C ARG A 68 4.91 -4.69 -18.65
N GLU A 69 4.59 -3.50 -18.16
CA GLU A 69 5.12 -2.24 -18.67
C GLU A 69 6.64 -2.15 -18.48
N MET A 70 7.16 -2.54 -17.32
CA MET A 70 8.60 -2.63 -17.08
C MET A 70 9.28 -3.50 -18.13
N LYS A 71 8.73 -4.68 -18.44
CA LYS A 71 9.27 -5.56 -19.49
C LYS A 71 9.18 -4.91 -20.88
N LYS A 72 8.05 -4.28 -21.22
CA LYS A 72 7.85 -3.58 -22.50
C LYS A 72 8.85 -2.44 -22.68
N ASN A 73 9.17 -1.74 -21.58
CA ASN A 73 10.15 -0.66 -21.52
C ASN A 73 11.60 -1.16 -21.42
N GLY A 74 11.84 -2.47 -21.61
CA GLY A 74 13.18 -3.06 -21.65
C GLY A 74 13.88 -3.16 -20.30
N LYS A 75 13.17 -3.05 -19.17
CA LYS A 75 13.75 -3.25 -17.84
C LYS A 75 14.26 -4.68 -17.68
N SER A 76 15.33 -4.81 -16.91
CA SER A 76 15.99 -6.10 -16.71
C SER A 76 15.13 -7.02 -15.83
N ARG A 77 15.41 -8.33 -15.88
CA ARG A 77 14.79 -9.29 -14.97
C ARG A 77 15.09 -8.98 -13.51
N ALA A 78 16.29 -8.46 -13.22
CA ALA A 78 16.66 -8.03 -11.89
C ALA A 78 15.77 -6.87 -11.39
N ASP A 79 15.50 -5.87 -12.24
CA ASP A 79 14.63 -4.74 -11.89
C ASP A 79 13.21 -5.20 -11.58
N MET A 80 12.67 -6.10 -12.40
CA MET A 80 11.33 -6.66 -12.18
C MET A 80 11.25 -7.51 -10.91
N ILE A 81 12.28 -8.31 -10.62
CA ILE A 81 12.34 -9.10 -9.38
C ILE A 81 12.49 -8.18 -8.16
N ALA A 82 13.28 -7.11 -8.25
CA ALA A 82 13.37 -6.10 -7.21
C ALA A 82 12.02 -5.42 -6.93
N LYS A 83 11.27 -5.06 -7.99
CA LYS A 83 9.92 -4.51 -7.86
C LYS A 83 8.94 -5.53 -7.26
N MET A 84 9.00 -6.79 -7.67
CA MET A 84 8.20 -7.86 -7.07
C MET A 84 8.49 -8.01 -5.57
N PHE A 85 9.76 -8.00 -5.16
CA PHE A 85 10.11 -8.05 -3.74
C PHE A 85 9.72 -6.77 -3.00
N HIS A 86 9.63 -5.62 -3.67
CA HIS A 86 9.08 -4.40 -3.08
C HIS A 86 7.59 -4.58 -2.73
N TYR A 87 6.77 -5.09 -3.66
CA TYR A 87 5.36 -5.41 -3.37
C TYR A 87 5.22 -6.45 -2.26
N TYR A 88 6.07 -7.48 -2.25
CA TYR A 88 6.10 -8.45 -1.17
C TYR A 88 6.37 -7.79 0.19
N GLU A 89 7.19 -6.73 0.24
CA GLU A 89 7.46 -6.04 1.49
C GLU A 89 6.30 -5.21 2.01
N GLU A 90 5.46 -4.70 1.10
CA GLU A 90 4.23 -3.99 1.42
C GLU A 90 3.12 -4.92 1.94
N LEU A 91 3.21 -6.23 1.67
CA LEU A 91 2.31 -7.20 2.28
C LEU A 91 2.49 -7.21 3.82
N PHE A 92 1.47 -7.68 4.52
CA PHE A 92 1.51 -7.89 5.96
C PHE A 92 0.60 -9.07 6.36
N GLY A 93 0.62 -9.45 7.64
CA GLY A 93 -0.20 -10.55 8.19
C GLY A 93 -0.06 -11.89 7.46
N GLU A 94 -1.16 -12.65 7.43
CA GLU A 94 -1.24 -13.98 6.78
C GLU A 94 -1.02 -13.90 5.25
N ALA A 95 -1.33 -12.78 4.60
CA ALA A 95 -1.08 -12.60 3.17
C ALA A 95 0.42 -12.64 2.87
N LYS A 96 1.23 -11.92 3.66
CA LYS A 96 2.68 -12.00 3.55
C LYS A 96 3.17 -13.41 3.86
N GLN A 97 2.64 -14.07 4.89
CA GLN A 97 3.01 -15.45 5.24
C GLN A 97 2.78 -16.44 4.09
N HIS A 98 1.58 -16.46 3.51
CA HIS A 98 1.25 -17.38 2.42
C HIS A 98 2.07 -17.08 1.14
N VAL A 99 2.37 -15.81 0.86
CA VAL A 99 3.32 -15.47 -0.21
C VAL A 99 4.74 -15.92 0.15
N THR A 100 5.16 -15.79 1.41
CA THR A 100 6.44 -16.33 1.88
C THR A 100 6.51 -17.84 1.65
N GLU A 101 5.46 -18.61 1.98
CA GLU A 101 5.39 -20.06 1.74
C GLU A 101 5.52 -20.41 0.26
N ARG A 102 4.82 -19.68 -0.62
CA ARG A 102 4.92 -19.89 -2.07
C ARG A 102 6.30 -19.52 -2.63
N LEU A 103 6.86 -18.39 -2.19
CA LEU A 103 8.19 -17.96 -2.59
C LEU A 103 9.27 -18.89 -2.03
N TYR A 104 9.03 -19.53 -0.88
CA TYR A 104 9.97 -20.47 -0.25
C TYR A 104 10.26 -21.64 -1.17
N ASP A 105 9.24 -22.25 -1.79
CA ASP A 105 9.42 -23.35 -2.72
C ASP A 105 10.21 -22.93 -3.98
N GLY A 106 9.89 -21.76 -4.53
CA GLY A 106 10.64 -21.19 -5.65
C GLY A 106 12.11 -20.95 -5.30
N CYS A 107 12.36 -20.37 -4.13
CA CYS A 107 13.71 -20.12 -3.62
C CYS A 107 14.47 -21.40 -3.31
N ARG A 108 13.78 -22.42 -2.78
CA ARG A 108 14.34 -23.76 -2.56
C ARG A 108 14.82 -24.38 -3.86
N GLN A 109 14.00 -24.29 -4.92
CA GLN A 109 14.38 -24.81 -6.23
C GLN A 109 15.57 -24.06 -6.82
N ILE A 110 15.57 -22.72 -6.75
CA ILE A 110 16.70 -21.89 -7.20
C ILE A 110 17.98 -22.26 -6.46
N LEU A 111 17.91 -22.39 -5.13
CA LEU A 111 19.07 -22.78 -4.32
C LEU A 111 19.59 -24.15 -4.75
N LYS A 112 18.70 -25.14 -4.91
CA LYS A 112 19.07 -26.49 -5.38
C LYS A 112 19.70 -26.48 -6.77
N ASP A 113 19.20 -25.66 -7.69
CA ASP A 113 19.75 -25.52 -9.04
C ASP A 113 21.15 -24.88 -9.02
N VAL A 114 21.35 -23.91 -8.11
CA VAL A 114 22.61 -23.17 -7.95
C VAL A 114 23.67 -24.03 -7.26
N VAL A 115 23.42 -24.51 -6.04
CA VAL A 115 24.43 -25.27 -5.27
C VAL A 115 24.52 -26.75 -5.68
N GLY A 116 23.52 -27.28 -6.40
CA GLY A 116 23.43 -28.69 -6.76
C GLY A 116 22.75 -29.55 -5.68
N GLY A 117 22.26 -30.72 -6.08
CA GLY A 117 21.45 -31.59 -5.23
C GLY A 117 22.16 -32.05 -3.94
N ASP A 118 23.43 -32.42 -4.02
CA ASP A 118 24.17 -32.95 -2.87
C ASP A 118 24.40 -31.88 -1.80
N ARG A 119 24.87 -30.70 -2.21
CA ARG A 119 25.06 -29.53 -1.32
C ARG A 119 23.72 -29.04 -0.73
N TYR A 120 22.66 -29.06 -1.53
CA TYR A 120 21.31 -28.75 -1.03
C TYR A 120 20.86 -29.75 0.04
N ASN A 121 21.09 -31.05 -0.17
CA ASN A 121 20.72 -32.10 0.78
C ASN A 121 21.54 -32.01 2.08
N GLU A 122 22.78 -31.53 2.02
CA GLU A 122 23.58 -31.22 3.22
C GLU A 122 22.92 -30.12 4.07
N LEU A 123 22.48 -29.01 3.44
CA LEU A 123 21.74 -27.96 4.13
C LEU A 123 20.41 -28.46 4.72
N ALA A 124 19.70 -29.32 3.98
CA ALA A 124 18.46 -29.94 4.47
C ALA A 124 18.71 -30.80 5.72
N LYS A 125 19.75 -31.66 5.69
CA LYS A 125 20.13 -32.48 6.85
C LYS A 125 20.55 -31.65 8.05
N MET A 126 21.28 -30.56 7.84
CA MET A 126 21.63 -29.63 8.91
C MET A 126 20.38 -29.04 9.56
N LYS A 127 19.41 -28.58 8.75
CA LYS A 127 18.12 -28.07 9.23
C LYS A 127 17.36 -29.14 10.03
N ASP A 128 17.29 -30.36 9.50
CA ASP A 128 16.60 -31.48 10.15
C ASP A 128 17.28 -31.92 11.46
N SER A 129 18.59 -31.68 11.58
CA SER A 129 19.39 -31.92 12.79
C SER A 129 19.32 -30.76 13.80
N GLY A 130 18.49 -29.75 13.55
CA GLY A 130 18.28 -28.62 14.46
C GLY A 130 19.27 -27.47 14.33
N ALA A 131 20.04 -27.38 13.23
CA ALA A 131 20.92 -26.24 12.99
C ALA A 131 20.12 -24.93 12.97
N ASN A 132 20.64 -23.89 13.63
CA ASN A 132 19.99 -22.59 13.65
C ASN A 132 20.17 -21.87 12.30
N MET A 133 19.41 -20.79 12.09
CA MET A 133 19.43 -20.05 10.83
C MET A 133 20.80 -19.42 10.52
N ASN A 134 21.58 -19.02 11.53
CA ASN A 134 22.91 -18.45 11.31
C ASN A 134 23.89 -19.50 10.79
N ASP A 135 23.84 -20.72 11.31
CA ASP A 135 24.67 -21.84 10.86
C ASP A 135 24.30 -22.26 9.43
N LEU A 136 23.00 -22.36 9.14
CA LEU A 136 22.49 -22.65 7.80
C LEU A 136 22.90 -21.58 6.80
N LYS A 137 22.79 -20.30 7.18
CA LYS A 137 23.21 -19.16 6.36
C LYS A 137 24.71 -19.19 6.08
N ALA A 138 25.54 -19.35 7.12
CA ALA A 138 26.99 -19.38 6.96
C ALA A 138 27.43 -20.52 6.02
N LYS A 139 26.81 -21.70 6.16
CA LYS A 139 27.07 -22.83 5.26
C LYS A 139 26.61 -22.56 3.83
N ALA A 140 25.43 -21.98 3.64
CA ALA A 140 24.94 -21.60 2.32
C ALA A 140 25.84 -20.55 1.65
N ASP A 141 26.27 -19.52 2.38
CA ASP A 141 27.17 -18.48 1.89
C ASP A 141 28.52 -19.08 1.44
N ALA A 142 29.08 -20.02 2.21
CA ALA A 142 30.28 -20.75 1.81
C ALA A 142 30.07 -21.54 0.51
N MET A 143 28.96 -22.28 0.40
CA MET A 143 28.63 -23.02 -0.82
C MET A 143 28.44 -22.12 -2.05
N LEU A 144 27.85 -20.94 -1.87
CA LEU A 144 27.60 -19.97 -2.94
C LEU A 144 28.89 -19.27 -3.39
N ASN A 145 29.82 -18.98 -2.47
CA ASN A 145 31.11 -18.34 -2.78
C ASN A 145 32.03 -19.23 -3.63
N GLU A 146 31.88 -20.55 -3.55
CA GLU A 146 32.64 -21.51 -4.36
C GLU A 146 32.11 -21.66 -5.79
N ILE A 147 30.99 -21.02 -6.14
CA ILE A 147 30.37 -21.16 -7.46
C ILE A 147 31.12 -20.30 -8.48
N ILE A 148 31.73 -20.99 -9.45
CA ILE A 148 32.50 -20.36 -10.54
C ILE A 148 31.63 -20.17 -11.80
N ASP A 149 30.57 -20.96 -11.95
CA ASP A 149 29.67 -20.91 -13.11
C ASP A 149 28.92 -19.56 -13.21
N GLU A 150 29.09 -18.87 -14.33
CA GLU A 150 28.58 -17.51 -14.52
C GLU A 150 27.04 -17.45 -14.63
N GLU A 151 26.39 -18.49 -15.16
CA GLU A 151 24.91 -18.54 -15.21
C GLU A 151 24.34 -18.67 -13.79
N LYS A 152 24.98 -19.48 -12.95
CA LYS A 152 24.61 -19.63 -11.53
C LYS A 152 24.93 -18.37 -10.74
N LYS A 153 26.07 -17.70 -10.96
CA LYS A 153 26.37 -16.40 -10.34
C LYS A 153 25.32 -15.35 -10.66
N GLU A 154 24.85 -15.29 -11.91
CA GLU A 154 23.80 -14.35 -12.28
C GLU A 154 22.46 -14.67 -11.57
N LYS A 155 22.11 -15.96 -11.39
CA LYS A 155 20.95 -16.35 -10.57
C LYS A 155 21.11 -15.93 -9.11
N ILE A 156 22.31 -16.07 -8.52
CA ILE A 156 22.60 -15.61 -7.16
C ILE A 156 22.42 -14.09 -7.06
N LYS A 157 22.92 -13.34 -8.04
CA LYS A 157 22.78 -11.88 -8.08
C LYS A 157 21.32 -11.43 -8.18
N ILE A 158 20.51 -12.11 -8.98
CA ILE A 158 19.09 -11.75 -9.18
C ILE A 158 18.21 -12.15 -7.99
N TYR A 159 18.40 -13.36 -7.45
CA TYR A 159 17.48 -13.95 -6.48
C TYR A 159 18.02 -14.06 -5.05
N GLY A 160 19.34 -13.99 -4.87
CA GLY A 160 20.01 -14.37 -3.62
C GLY A 160 19.51 -13.57 -2.42
N SER A 161 19.47 -12.24 -2.52
CA SER A 161 19.02 -11.39 -1.40
C SER A 161 17.54 -11.62 -1.08
N GLY A 162 16.69 -11.70 -2.10
CA GLY A 162 15.26 -11.98 -1.95
C GLY A 162 15.00 -13.33 -1.31
N CYS A 163 15.65 -14.39 -1.82
CA CYS A 163 15.49 -15.73 -1.28
C CYS A 163 16.04 -15.89 0.13
N MET A 164 17.14 -15.22 0.46
CA MET A 164 17.64 -15.19 1.85
C MET A 164 16.58 -14.60 2.80
N ARG A 165 15.88 -13.52 2.41
CA ARG A 165 14.80 -12.93 3.22
C ARG A 165 13.64 -13.90 3.42
N ILE A 166 13.25 -14.63 2.36
CA ILE A 166 12.19 -15.64 2.43
C ILE A 166 12.59 -16.80 3.36
N PHE A 167 13.81 -17.30 3.25
CA PHE A 167 14.32 -18.36 4.12
C PHE A 167 14.37 -17.93 5.59
N THR A 168 14.86 -16.73 5.87
CA THR A 168 14.84 -16.17 7.23
C THR A 168 13.41 -16.10 7.77
N ARG A 169 12.46 -15.56 6.99
CA ARG A 169 11.07 -15.44 7.44
C ARG A 169 10.41 -16.80 7.69
N MET A 170 10.62 -17.81 6.84
CA MET A 170 10.09 -19.16 7.07
C MET A 170 10.76 -19.89 8.25
N GLY A 171 11.99 -19.53 8.59
CA GLY A 171 12.68 -20.06 9.77
C GLY A 171 12.13 -19.52 11.09
N HIS A 172 11.42 -18.40 11.04
CA HIS A 172 10.69 -17.84 12.18
C HIS A 172 9.22 -18.24 12.06
N LYS A 173 8.74 -19.21 12.86
CA LYS A 173 7.29 -19.29 13.16
C LYS A 173 6.85 -17.88 13.56
N HIS A 174 5.81 -17.33 12.93
CA HIS A 174 5.27 -16.02 13.30
C HIS A 174 4.93 -16.04 14.78
N SER A 175 5.82 -15.46 15.56
CA SER A 175 5.64 -15.36 16.98
C SER A 175 4.58 -14.29 17.20
N LEU A 176 3.71 -14.47 18.18
CA LEU A 176 2.75 -13.46 18.63
C LEU A 176 3.42 -12.07 18.81
N GLU A 177 4.68 -12.09 19.22
CA GLU A 177 5.62 -10.99 19.36
C GLU A 177 5.87 -10.21 18.06
N GLU A 178 5.82 -10.88 16.91
CA GLU A 178 5.92 -10.22 15.59
C GLU A 178 4.60 -9.52 15.24
N HIS A 179 3.45 -10.14 15.54
CA HIS A 179 2.15 -9.49 15.36
C HIS A 179 2.00 -8.23 16.22
N PHE A 180 2.63 -8.17 17.41
CA PHE A 180 2.68 -6.96 18.24
C PHE A 180 3.39 -5.78 17.59
N LYS A 181 4.20 -6.00 16.56
CA LYS A 181 4.86 -4.93 15.79
C LYS A 181 4.06 -4.50 14.58
N THR A 182 3.16 -5.36 14.08
CA THR A 182 2.35 -5.10 12.89
C THR A 182 0.89 -4.89 13.28
N ASP A 183 0.10 -5.94 13.27
CA ASP A 183 -1.36 -5.92 13.22
C ASP A 183 -1.97 -5.74 14.62
N LEU A 184 -1.20 -6.06 15.66
CA LEU A 184 -1.54 -5.91 17.07
C LEU A 184 -0.73 -4.79 17.75
N LYS A 185 -0.16 -3.87 16.97
CA LYS A 185 0.63 -2.76 17.52
C LYS A 185 -0.16 -1.83 18.44
N TRP A 186 -1.48 -1.75 18.23
CA TRP A 186 -2.44 -0.93 18.98
C TRP A 186 -2.67 -1.42 20.41
N LEU A 187 -2.30 -2.66 20.72
CA LEU A 187 -2.36 -3.18 22.08
C LEU A 187 -1.39 -2.46 23.00
N THR A 188 -1.81 -2.22 24.25
CA THR A 188 -0.91 -1.71 25.29
C THR A 188 0.15 -2.74 25.66
N LYS A 189 1.18 -2.31 26.39
CA LYS A 189 2.21 -3.24 26.88
C LYS A 189 1.60 -4.33 27.77
N GLU A 190 0.69 -3.94 28.65
CA GLU A 190 0.00 -4.84 29.58
C GLU A 190 -0.85 -5.87 28.84
N GLN A 191 -1.56 -5.45 27.79
CA GLN A 191 -2.35 -6.35 26.94
C GLN A 191 -1.45 -7.32 26.17
N LYS A 192 -0.30 -6.86 25.66
CA LYS A 192 0.70 -7.72 25.00
C LYS A 192 1.27 -8.76 25.96
N ASP A 193 1.62 -8.35 27.18
CA ASP A 193 2.12 -9.23 28.24
C ASP A 193 1.06 -10.27 28.63
N GLU A 194 -0.22 -9.90 28.69
CA GLU A 194 -1.32 -10.84 28.96
C GLU A 194 -1.46 -11.90 27.85
N LEU A 195 -1.37 -11.53 26.57
CA LEU A 195 -1.44 -12.50 25.47
C LEU A 195 -0.20 -13.41 25.43
N LEU A 196 0.99 -12.89 25.80
CA LEU A 196 2.18 -13.72 25.95
C LEU A 196 2.02 -14.76 27.06
N LYS A 197 1.46 -14.35 28.20
CA LYS A 197 1.15 -15.26 29.30
C LYS A 197 0.15 -16.34 28.87
N MET A 198 -0.90 -15.98 28.12
CA MET A 198 -1.85 -16.96 27.56
C MET A 198 -1.14 -17.99 26.67
N LYS A 199 -0.19 -17.54 25.84
CA LYS A 199 0.63 -18.42 25.01
C LYS A 199 1.54 -19.34 25.84
N GLU A 200 2.15 -18.82 26.90
CA GLU A 200 2.96 -19.62 27.86
C GLU A 200 2.12 -20.68 28.59
N GLU A 201 0.87 -20.36 28.90
CA GLU A 201 -0.12 -21.26 29.49
C GLU A 201 -0.70 -22.28 28.48
N ASN A 202 -0.19 -22.32 27.25
CA ASN A 202 -0.69 -23.14 26.14
C ASN A 202 -2.19 -22.95 25.87
N LYS A 203 -2.71 -21.73 26.03
CA LYS A 203 -4.05 -21.37 25.54
C LYS A 203 -4.11 -21.54 24.02
N SER A 204 -5.29 -21.89 23.52
CA SER A 204 -5.48 -22.10 22.09
C SER A 204 -5.34 -20.77 21.33
N GLU A 205 -4.99 -20.84 20.04
CA GLU A 205 -4.97 -19.62 19.21
C GLU A 205 -6.33 -18.93 19.15
N ALA A 206 -7.43 -19.70 19.23
CA ALA A 206 -8.79 -19.17 19.30
C ALA A 206 -9.01 -18.35 20.59
N ASP A 207 -8.55 -18.84 21.75
CA ASP A 207 -8.63 -18.11 23.02
C ASP A 207 -7.85 -16.78 22.95
N ILE A 208 -6.66 -16.79 22.35
CA ILE A 208 -5.82 -15.60 22.18
C ILE A 208 -6.53 -14.59 21.26
N ARG A 209 -7.13 -15.05 20.15
CA ARG A 209 -7.88 -14.19 19.22
C ARG A 209 -9.14 -13.62 19.86
N GLU A 210 -9.90 -14.41 20.62
CA GLU A 210 -11.06 -13.94 21.38
C GLU A 210 -10.64 -12.86 22.37
N LYS A 211 -9.49 -13.03 23.05
CA LYS A 211 -8.95 -12.01 23.95
C LYS A 211 -8.55 -10.72 23.23
N VAL A 212 -7.94 -10.83 22.05
CA VAL A 212 -7.64 -9.67 21.19
C VAL A 212 -8.92 -8.93 20.80
N LEU A 213 -9.98 -9.65 20.43
CA LEU A 213 -11.28 -9.05 20.12
C LEU A 213 -11.90 -8.35 21.35
N HIS A 214 -11.83 -8.98 22.52
CA HIS A 214 -12.27 -8.36 23.76
C HIS A 214 -11.53 -7.05 24.05
N PHE A 215 -10.20 -7.00 23.84
CA PHE A 215 -9.44 -5.75 23.96
C PHE A 215 -9.94 -4.68 22.99
N TYR A 216 -10.23 -5.05 21.75
CA TYR A 216 -10.76 -4.12 20.75
C TYR A 216 -12.12 -3.55 21.17
N GLU A 217 -13.02 -4.40 21.68
CA GLU A 217 -14.36 -4.00 22.11
C GLU A 217 -14.31 -3.05 23.31
N SER A 218 -13.33 -3.24 24.20
CA SER A 218 -13.10 -2.40 25.37
C SER A 218 -12.46 -1.04 25.06
N LEU A 219 -12.05 -0.80 23.82
CA LEU A 219 -11.53 0.51 23.41
C LEU A 219 -12.61 1.59 23.52
N ASN A 220 -12.20 2.77 23.97
CA ASN A 220 -13.03 3.96 23.89
C ASN A 220 -13.30 4.33 22.41
N GLU A 221 -14.26 5.22 22.18
CA GLU A 221 -14.72 5.57 20.83
C GLU A 221 -13.62 6.06 19.88
N GLU A 222 -12.67 6.86 20.38
CA GLU A 222 -11.57 7.40 19.57
C GLU A 222 -10.53 6.32 19.25
N ALA A 223 -10.13 5.54 20.25
CA ALA A 223 -9.18 4.45 20.07
C ALA A 223 -9.76 3.33 19.18
N LYS A 224 -11.06 3.05 19.30
CA LYS A 224 -11.78 2.09 18.45
C LYS A 224 -11.80 2.54 17.00
N LYS A 225 -12.01 3.83 16.77
CA LYS A 225 -11.98 4.45 15.44
C LYS A 225 -10.59 4.41 14.82
N GLU A 226 -9.56 4.85 15.54
CA GLU A 226 -8.17 4.77 15.07
C GLU A 226 -7.78 3.32 14.74
N THR A 227 -8.16 2.39 15.61
CA THR A 227 -7.86 0.96 15.43
C THR A 227 -8.65 0.38 14.26
N ALA A 228 -9.92 0.76 14.07
CA ALA A 228 -10.72 0.36 12.91
C ALA A 228 -10.12 0.88 11.59
N GLU A 229 -9.72 2.16 11.54
CA GLU A 229 -9.02 2.74 10.38
C GLU A 229 -7.73 1.98 10.07
N PHE A 230 -6.96 1.62 11.10
CA PHE A 230 -5.73 0.85 10.95
C PHE A 230 -5.99 -0.58 10.46
N LEU A 231 -6.99 -1.27 11.02
CA LEU A 231 -7.33 -2.67 10.71
C LEU A 231 -8.16 -2.82 9.43
N ASN A 232 -8.72 -1.73 8.90
CA ASN A 232 -9.54 -1.77 7.70
C ASN A 232 -8.80 -2.34 6.47
N GLY A 233 -7.55 -1.89 6.26
CA GLY A 233 -6.67 -2.44 5.22
C GLY A 233 -6.42 -3.94 5.42
N PRO A 234 -5.92 -4.35 6.60
CA PRO A 234 -5.74 -5.76 6.91
C PRO A 234 -6.96 -6.65 6.74
N CYS A 235 -8.13 -6.15 7.11
CA CYS A 235 -9.36 -6.87 6.88
C CYS A 235 -9.72 -6.98 5.40
N ASN A 236 -9.48 -5.95 4.57
CA ASN A 236 -9.68 -6.07 3.11
C ASN A 236 -8.82 -7.18 2.51
N ASP A 237 -7.54 -7.23 2.90
CA ASP A 237 -6.60 -8.24 2.39
C ASP A 237 -7.01 -9.65 2.83
N MET A 238 -7.49 -9.79 4.07
CA MET A 238 -8.05 -11.04 4.59
C MET A 238 -9.28 -11.48 3.80
N ILE A 239 -10.21 -10.56 3.49
CA ILE A 239 -11.39 -10.88 2.68
C ILE A 239 -10.97 -11.35 1.27
N ALA A 240 -10.03 -10.66 0.63
CA ALA A 240 -9.50 -11.07 -0.68
C ALA A 240 -8.85 -12.46 -0.60
N HIS A 241 -8.13 -12.75 0.48
CA HIS A 241 -7.51 -14.05 0.71
C HIS A 241 -8.55 -15.17 0.89
N VAL A 242 -9.53 -14.98 1.76
CA VAL A 242 -10.51 -16.01 2.13
C VAL A 242 -11.51 -16.25 1.01
N PHE A 243 -12.05 -15.18 0.44
CA PHE A 243 -13.18 -15.21 -0.48
C PHE A 243 -12.82 -14.94 -1.95
N GLY A 244 -11.59 -14.51 -2.23
CA GLY A 244 -11.13 -14.13 -3.56
C GLY A 244 -11.32 -12.65 -3.89
N ASP A 245 -10.50 -12.15 -4.81
CA ASP A 245 -10.41 -10.72 -5.17
C ASP A 245 -11.76 -10.15 -5.64
N GLU A 246 -12.51 -10.89 -6.45
CA GLU A 246 -13.80 -10.43 -7.00
C GLU A 246 -14.79 -10.06 -5.88
N LYS A 247 -14.96 -10.95 -4.91
CA LYS A 247 -15.85 -10.72 -3.76
C LYS A 247 -15.33 -9.63 -2.82
N ALA A 248 -14.01 -9.54 -2.67
CA ALA A 248 -13.40 -8.48 -1.87
C ALA A 248 -13.58 -7.10 -2.51
N THR A 249 -13.43 -7.01 -3.84
CA THR A 249 -13.70 -5.78 -4.59
C THR A 249 -15.18 -5.41 -4.50
N GLU A 250 -16.09 -6.37 -4.67
CA GLU A 250 -17.53 -6.10 -4.53
C GLU A 250 -17.88 -5.57 -3.12
N LEU A 251 -17.36 -6.21 -2.06
CA LEU A 251 -17.56 -5.76 -0.69
C LEU A 251 -16.93 -4.37 -0.44
N LYS A 252 -15.76 -4.11 -1.02
CA LYS A 252 -15.07 -2.81 -0.92
C LYS A 252 -15.85 -1.69 -1.61
N GLU A 253 -16.42 -1.95 -2.79
CA GLU A 253 -17.25 -1.00 -3.53
C GLU A 253 -18.55 -0.73 -2.79
N LEU A 254 -19.24 -1.79 -2.33
CA LEU A 254 -20.43 -1.66 -1.49
C LEU A 254 -20.15 -0.72 -0.31
N ARG A 255 -19.05 -0.96 0.41
CA ARG A 255 -18.60 -0.20 1.57
C ARG A 255 -18.31 1.28 1.35
N LYS A 256 -18.27 1.79 0.11
CA LYS A 256 -18.14 3.23 -0.15
C LYS A 256 -19.42 4.00 0.18
N SER A 257 -20.57 3.33 0.21
CA SER A 257 -21.85 3.94 0.59
C SER A 257 -21.97 4.05 2.11
N VAL A 258 -22.68 5.08 2.60
CA VAL A 258 -22.90 5.32 4.03
C VAL A 258 -24.19 4.66 4.50
N GLY A 259 -24.23 4.20 5.75
CA GLY A 259 -25.45 3.67 6.37
C GLY A 259 -25.82 2.25 5.96
N ILE A 260 -24.87 1.49 5.39
CA ILE A 260 -25.09 0.13 4.86
C ILE A 260 -24.53 -0.96 5.79
N ALA A 261 -24.42 -0.68 7.11
CA ALA A 261 -23.85 -1.61 8.08
C ALA A 261 -24.52 -3.00 8.01
N ASP A 262 -25.86 -3.05 7.91
CA ASP A 262 -26.60 -4.30 7.79
C ASP A 262 -26.39 -5.01 6.45
N GLU A 263 -26.14 -4.27 5.38
CA GLU A 263 -25.83 -4.82 4.07
C GLU A 263 -24.43 -5.45 4.03
N ILE A 264 -23.45 -4.80 4.66
CA ILE A 264 -22.10 -5.37 4.87
C ILE A 264 -22.19 -6.67 5.66
N ARG A 265 -22.97 -6.66 6.75
CA ARG A 265 -23.15 -7.86 7.57
C ARG A 265 -23.72 -9.01 6.75
N ARG A 266 -24.84 -8.77 6.05
CA ARG A 266 -25.48 -9.78 5.19
C ARG A 266 -24.57 -10.27 4.08
N LYS A 267 -23.84 -9.36 3.42
CA LYS A 267 -22.94 -9.73 2.33
C LYS A 267 -21.80 -10.61 2.84
N MET A 268 -21.21 -10.30 3.99
CA MET A 268 -20.17 -11.13 4.60
C MET A 268 -20.71 -12.50 5.02
N ASP A 269 -21.88 -12.57 5.63
CA ASP A 269 -22.51 -13.84 6.02
C ASP A 269 -22.76 -14.73 4.79
N ALA A 270 -23.28 -14.14 3.70
CA ALA A 270 -23.47 -14.85 2.43
C ALA A 270 -22.15 -15.35 1.83
N MET A 271 -21.08 -14.53 1.89
CA MET A 271 -19.75 -14.91 1.42
C MET A 271 -19.19 -16.10 2.21
N ILE A 272 -19.43 -16.15 3.53
CA ILE A 272 -19.05 -17.25 4.42
C ILE A 272 -19.82 -18.53 4.09
N ASP A 273 -21.14 -18.44 3.89
CA ASP A 273 -21.99 -19.61 3.63
C ASP A 273 -21.70 -20.26 2.27
N GLU A 274 -21.22 -19.48 1.29
CA GLU A 274 -20.81 -20.00 -0.01
C GLU A 274 -19.47 -20.77 0.02
N VAL A 275 -18.71 -20.71 1.13
CA VAL A 275 -17.45 -21.47 1.27
C VAL A 275 -17.77 -22.95 1.47
N LYS A 276 -17.47 -23.77 0.45
CA LYS A 276 -17.76 -25.22 0.46
C LYS A 276 -16.80 -26.07 1.31
N ASP A 277 -15.58 -25.58 1.50
CA ASP A 277 -14.56 -26.27 2.27
C ASP A 277 -14.74 -25.95 3.76
N GLU A 278 -14.97 -26.96 4.59
CA GLU A 278 -15.34 -26.79 6.00
C GLU A 278 -14.23 -26.11 6.83
N ASP A 279 -12.98 -26.46 6.59
CA ASP A 279 -11.83 -25.88 7.30
C ASP A 279 -11.64 -24.41 6.92
N ARG A 280 -11.81 -24.08 5.63
CA ARG A 280 -11.80 -22.69 5.15
C ARG A 280 -13.03 -21.93 5.63
N ARG A 281 -14.19 -22.57 5.73
CA ARG A 281 -15.43 -21.94 6.23
C ARG A 281 -15.32 -21.64 7.71
N ALA A 282 -14.69 -22.51 8.51
CA ALA A 282 -14.39 -22.24 9.90
C ALA A 282 -13.51 -21.00 10.06
N LYS A 283 -12.40 -20.90 9.29
CA LYS A 283 -11.55 -19.70 9.27
C LYS A 283 -12.29 -18.45 8.77
N ALA A 284 -13.15 -18.61 7.77
CA ALA A 284 -13.98 -17.52 7.25
C ALA A 284 -14.97 -16.99 8.30
N ARG A 285 -15.53 -17.85 9.14
CA ARG A 285 -16.39 -17.45 10.27
C ARG A 285 -15.59 -16.72 11.34
N GLU A 286 -14.44 -17.27 11.68
CA GLU A 286 -13.55 -16.73 12.71
C GLU A 286 -13.07 -15.31 12.35
N TYR A 287 -12.46 -15.12 11.18
CA TYR A 287 -11.97 -13.82 10.74
C TYR A 287 -13.07 -12.91 10.17
N GLY A 288 -14.10 -13.50 9.56
CA GLY A 288 -15.21 -12.75 8.98
C GLY A 288 -15.95 -11.94 10.04
N SER A 289 -16.27 -12.52 11.19
CA SER A 289 -16.95 -11.81 12.28
C SER A 289 -16.14 -10.61 12.81
N ILE A 290 -14.82 -10.76 12.93
CA ILE A 290 -13.92 -9.68 13.36
C ILE A 290 -13.91 -8.57 12.30
N CYS A 291 -13.67 -8.92 11.03
CA CYS A 291 -13.60 -7.92 9.97
C CYS A 291 -14.93 -7.26 9.65
N GLN A 292 -16.04 -7.97 9.82
CA GLN A 292 -17.39 -7.41 9.77
C GLN A 292 -17.54 -6.30 10.81
N LYS A 293 -17.09 -6.54 12.05
CA LYS A 293 -17.12 -5.53 13.12
C LYS A 293 -16.23 -4.33 12.80
N ILE A 294 -14.98 -4.58 12.36
CA ILE A 294 -14.06 -3.52 11.92
C ILE A 294 -14.68 -2.67 10.81
N PHE A 295 -15.32 -3.28 9.81
CA PHE A 295 -15.93 -2.55 8.70
C PHE A 295 -17.15 -1.76 9.13
N VAL A 296 -17.99 -2.30 10.02
CA VAL A 296 -19.13 -1.59 10.57
C VAL A 296 -18.67 -0.39 11.43
N ASP A 297 -17.68 -0.59 12.29
CA ASP A 297 -17.11 0.47 13.13
C ASP A 297 -16.40 1.54 12.28
N TYR A 298 -15.77 1.14 11.18
CA TYR A 298 -15.21 2.05 10.16
C TYR A 298 -16.31 2.79 9.38
N GLN A 299 -17.41 2.12 9.06
CA GLN A 299 -18.55 2.67 8.31
C GLN A 299 -19.36 3.69 9.08
N HIS A 300 -19.59 3.45 10.38
CA HIS A 300 -20.40 4.33 11.21
C HIS A 300 -19.87 5.76 11.27
N LYS A 301 -18.62 6.01 10.84
CA LYS A 301 -17.96 7.31 10.91
C LYS A 301 -17.10 7.62 9.68
N HIS A 302 -17.49 7.15 8.48
CA HIS A 302 -16.76 7.45 7.22
C HIS A 302 -16.61 8.96 6.92
N ASN A 303 -17.30 9.80 7.71
CA ASN A 303 -17.33 11.25 7.67
C ASN A 303 -16.56 11.91 8.84
N GLU A 304 -15.87 11.17 9.69
CA GLU A 304 -14.98 11.77 10.67
C GLU A 304 -13.70 10.96 10.69
N HIS A 305 -12.56 11.60 10.46
CA HIS A 305 -11.27 10.94 10.61
C HIS A 305 -10.88 10.80 12.09
N SER A 306 -10.06 9.80 12.44
CA SER A 306 -9.42 9.73 13.76
C SER A 306 -8.53 10.96 14.00
N LEU A 307 -8.32 11.31 15.26
CA LEU A 307 -7.38 12.34 15.66
C LEU A 307 -5.95 12.03 15.15
N ALA A 308 -5.57 10.75 15.14
CA ALA A 308 -4.32 10.28 14.56
C ALA A 308 -4.23 10.58 13.05
N HIS A 309 -5.32 10.40 12.30
CA HIS A 309 -5.39 10.82 10.91
C HIS A 309 -5.21 12.33 10.80
N TYR A 310 -5.93 13.14 11.58
CA TYR A 310 -5.78 14.60 11.55
C TYR A 310 -4.33 15.05 11.83
N PHE A 311 -3.63 14.44 12.79
CA PHE A 311 -2.20 14.71 13.03
C PHE A 311 -1.28 14.37 11.85
N ARG A 312 -1.67 13.38 11.05
CA ARG A 312 -0.98 12.97 9.82
C ARG A 312 -1.42 13.74 8.59
N THR A 313 -2.44 14.60 8.66
CA THR A 313 -2.93 15.37 7.51
C THR A 313 -3.02 16.86 7.85
N HIS A 314 -4.14 17.31 8.41
CA HIS A 314 -4.48 18.72 8.61
C HIS A 314 -3.75 19.38 9.79
N LEU A 315 -3.24 18.59 10.74
CA LEU A 315 -2.60 19.03 11.98
C LEU A 315 -1.11 18.65 12.04
N LYS A 316 -0.48 18.38 10.89
CA LYS A 316 0.97 18.10 10.81
C LYS A 316 1.83 19.21 11.41
N TRP A 317 1.34 20.45 11.36
CA TRP A 317 2.00 21.65 11.86
C TRP A 317 2.09 21.75 13.38
N LEU A 318 1.32 20.94 14.12
CA LEU A 318 1.43 20.85 15.58
C LEU A 318 2.74 20.13 15.97
N PRO A 319 3.56 20.69 16.86
CA PRO A 319 4.65 19.97 17.51
C PRO A 319 4.10 18.78 18.33
N GLU A 320 4.94 17.76 18.56
CA GLU A 320 4.51 16.54 19.25
C GLU A 320 3.93 16.81 20.65
N ALA A 321 4.49 17.77 21.39
CA ALA A 321 3.94 18.18 22.69
C ALA A 321 2.48 18.68 22.60
N GLN A 322 2.13 19.42 21.54
CA GLN A 322 0.76 19.89 21.33
C GLN A 322 -0.16 18.74 20.91
N LYS A 323 0.34 17.79 20.10
CA LYS A 323 -0.40 16.58 19.74
C LYS A 323 -0.72 15.72 20.96
N GLU A 324 0.26 15.53 21.86
CA GLU A 324 0.05 14.80 23.12
C GLU A 324 -0.97 15.49 24.04
N GLU A 325 -0.98 16.82 24.11
CA GLU A 325 -2.00 17.57 24.86
C GLU A 325 -3.41 17.31 24.29
N ILE A 326 -3.56 17.33 22.96
CA ILE A 326 -4.85 17.02 22.32
C ILE A 326 -5.24 15.55 22.51
N LYS A 327 -4.30 14.59 22.42
CA LYS A 327 -4.56 13.17 22.72
C LYS A 327 -5.06 13.00 24.15
N LYS A 328 -4.44 13.68 25.11
CA LYS A 328 -4.85 13.65 26.51
C LYS A 328 -6.26 14.22 26.68
N MET A 329 -6.56 15.37 26.05
CA MET A 329 -7.92 15.93 26.08
C MET A 329 -8.95 14.93 25.56
N SER A 330 -8.66 14.26 24.44
CA SER A 330 -9.53 13.22 23.90
C SER A 330 -9.69 12.03 24.84
N ALA A 331 -8.61 11.57 25.48
CA ALA A 331 -8.63 10.47 26.44
C ALA A 331 -9.41 10.82 27.72
N ASP A 332 -9.34 12.09 28.15
CA ASP A 332 -10.08 12.65 29.29
C ASP A 332 -11.57 12.88 28.95
N GLY A 333 -12.02 12.54 27.73
CA GLY A 333 -13.42 12.64 27.31
C GLY A 333 -13.87 14.07 26.99
N LYS A 334 -12.93 14.97 26.66
CA LYS A 334 -13.26 16.33 26.24
C LYS A 334 -14.09 16.35 24.97
N SER A 335 -15.02 17.28 24.90
CA SER A 335 -15.87 17.48 23.73
C SER A 335 -15.03 17.88 22.50
N ARG A 336 -15.57 17.61 21.32
CA ARG A 336 -14.92 17.96 20.06
C ARG A 336 -14.73 19.47 19.94
N GLU A 337 -15.68 20.25 20.44
CA GLU A 337 -15.65 21.71 20.51
C GLU A 337 -14.51 22.22 21.41
N GLU A 338 -14.27 21.57 22.55
CA GLU A 338 -13.14 21.89 23.43
C GLU A 338 -11.80 21.58 22.75
N ILE A 339 -11.68 20.42 22.09
CA ILE A 339 -10.48 20.03 21.34
C ILE A 339 -10.23 21.01 20.18
N GLN A 340 -11.26 21.35 19.41
CA GLN A 340 -11.20 22.32 18.33
C GLN A 340 -10.75 23.69 18.84
N SER A 341 -11.35 24.18 19.93
CA SER A 341 -10.97 25.45 20.57
C SER A 341 -9.49 25.46 20.93
N LYS A 342 -8.97 24.34 21.45
CA LYS A 342 -7.55 24.20 21.77
C LYS A 342 -6.65 24.23 20.54
N ILE A 343 -7.04 23.55 19.46
CA ILE A 343 -6.33 23.59 18.17
C ILE A 343 -6.27 25.03 17.65
N PHE A 344 -7.37 25.78 17.73
CA PHE A 344 -7.41 27.20 17.34
C PHE A 344 -6.56 28.08 18.26
N GLU A 345 -6.49 27.79 19.56
CA GLU A 345 -5.57 28.47 20.49
C GLU A 345 -4.09 28.25 20.11
N PHE A 346 -3.72 27.06 19.60
CA PHE A 346 -2.39 26.80 19.06
C PHE A 346 -2.17 27.51 17.72
N PHE A 347 -3.17 27.51 16.84
CA PHE A 347 -3.13 28.19 15.56
C PHE A 347 -2.91 29.69 15.73
N GLU A 348 -3.59 30.34 16.68
CA GLU A 348 -3.44 31.77 16.90
C GLU A 348 -2.04 32.15 17.39
N ARG A 349 -1.44 31.28 18.23
CA ARG A 349 -0.07 31.43 18.72
C ARG A 349 1.00 31.08 17.69
N ALA A 350 0.67 30.35 16.64
CA ALA A 350 1.59 30.09 15.54
C ALA A 350 1.99 31.41 14.87
N SER A 351 3.17 31.45 14.26
CA SER A 351 3.65 32.63 13.52
C SER A 351 4.47 32.21 12.30
N GLY A 352 4.79 33.18 11.44
CA GLY A 352 5.63 32.97 10.26
C GLY A 352 5.13 31.88 9.31
N GLU A 353 6.05 30.99 8.93
CA GLU A 353 5.80 29.85 8.04
C GLU A 353 4.89 28.81 8.68
N THR A 354 4.99 28.56 9.99
CA THR A 354 4.09 27.63 10.68
C THR A 354 2.64 28.10 10.60
N LYS A 355 2.36 29.40 10.81
CA LYS A 355 0.99 29.93 10.65
C LYS A 355 0.53 29.85 9.19
N LYS A 356 1.43 30.01 8.21
CA LYS A 356 1.10 29.86 6.78
C LYS A 356 0.69 28.42 6.48
N TYR A 357 1.53 27.47 6.82
CA TYR A 357 1.28 26.05 6.62
C TYR A 357 0.03 25.56 7.38
N ALA A 358 -0.18 26.04 8.61
CA ALA A 358 -1.38 25.73 9.38
C ALA A 358 -2.65 26.28 8.73
N THR A 359 -2.61 27.50 8.18
CA THR A 359 -3.76 28.10 7.48
C THR A 359 -4.16 27.25 6.28
N GLU A 360 -3.20 26.87 5.43
CA GLU A 360 -3.48 26.03 4.26
C GLU A 360 -3.95 24.62 4.65
N SER A 361 -3.30 24.00 5.66
CA SER A 361 -3.67 22.66 6.11
C SER A 361 -5.07 22.58 6.73
N LEU A 362 -5.48 23.63 7.46
CA LEU A 362 -6.81 23.73 8.05
C LEU A 362 -7.88 24.10 7.01
N LEU A 363 -7.55 24.91 5.99
CA LEU A 363 -8.44 25.17 4.85
C LEU A 363 -8.72 23.90 4.05
N GLU A 364 -7.74 23.02 3.88
CA GLU A 364 -7.96 21.70 3.29
C GLU A 364 -8.95 20.87 4.14
N GLY A 365 -8.87 20.98 5.47
CA GLY A 365 -9.84 20.36 6.37
C GLY A 365 -11.25 20.92 6.20
N CYS A 366 -11.39 22.22 5.92
CA CYS A 366 -12.67 22.84 5.56
C CYS A 366 -13.20 22.30 4.22
N TYR A 367 -12.34 22.13 3.21
CA TYR A 367 -12.73 21.54 1.94
C TYR A 367 -13.23 20.09 2.12
N GLU A 368 -12.49 19.24 2.83
CA GLU A 368 -12.90 17.85 3.11
C GLU A 368 -14.22 17.78 3.89
N LEU A 369 -14.44 18.69 4.83
CA LEU A 369 -15.71 18.84 5.54
C LEU A 369 -16.87 19.14 4.58
N PHE A 370 -16.71 20.13 3.70
CA PHE A 370 -17.77 20.50 2.77
C PHE A 370 -17.96 19.46 1.66
N LYS A 371 -16.93 18.71 1.29
CA LYS A 371 -17.01 17.54 0.39
C LYS A 371 -17.84 16.43 1.01
N MET A 372 -17.56 16.12 2.27
CA MET A 372 -18.28 15.12 3.05
C MET A 372 -19.77 15.46 3.25
N ILE A 373 -20.08 16.74 3.44
CA ILE A 373 -21.43 17.19 3.78
C ILE A 373 -22.25 17.51 2.53
N GLY A 374 -21.66 18.21 1.56
CA GLY A 374 -22.30 18.72 0.35
C GLY A 374 -22.10 17.87 -0.90
N GLY A 375 -21.20 16.89 -0.86
CA GLY A 375 -20.75 16.14 -2.03
C GLY A 375 -19.55 16.78 -2.74
N GLU A 376 -18.84 15.97 -3.53
CA GLU A 376 -17.59 16.33 -4.22
C GLU A 376 -17.77 17.52 -5.17
N GLU A 377 -18.81 17.53 -6.00
CA GLU A 377 -19.07 18.60 -6.96
C GLU A 377 -19.18 19.99 -6.32
N LYS A 378 -19.97 20.11 -5.24
CA LYS A 378 -20.18 21.39 -4.55
C LYS A 378 -18.93 21.86 -3.81
N ALA A 379 -18.14 20.92 -3.28
CA ALA A 379 -16.89 21.23 -2.62
C ALA A 379 -15.81 21.67 -3.59
N ASP A 380 -15.72 21.05 -4.77
CA ASP A 380 -14.79 21.45 -5.83
C ASP A 380 -15.12 22.86 -6.33
N GLU A 381 -16.40 23.18 -6.51
CA GLU A 381 -16.84 24.53 -6.84
C GLU A 381 -16.41 25.54 -5.76
N LEU A 382 -16.65 25.22 -4.49
CA LEU A 382 -16.21 26.05 -3.36
C LEU A 382 -14.68 26.19 -3.33
N HIS A 383 -13.93 25.13 -3.62
CA HIS A 383 -12.47 25.15 -3.65
C HIS A 383 -11.96 26.11 -4.74
N VAL A 384 -12.54 26.03 -5.95
CA VAL A 384 -12.23 26.96 -7.06
C VAL A 384 -12.58 28.40 -6.69
N MET A 385 -13.71 28.60 -6.00
CA MET A 385 -14.10 29.93 -5.51
C MET A 385 -13.11 30.48 -4.48
N ILE A 386 -12.63 29.66 -3.54
CA ILE A 386 -11.63 30.03 -2.52
C ILE A 386 -10.27 30.36 -3.15
N GLN A 387 -9.91 29.68 -4.25
CA GLN A 387 -8.69 29.99 -5.01
C GLN A 387 -8.81 31.28 -5.85
N SER A 388 -10.03 31.71 -6.13
CA SER A 388 -10.33 32.96 -6.85
C SER A 388 -10.37 34.16 -5.89
N ASP A 389 -10.06 35.38 -6.36
CA ASP A 389 -10.10 36.62 -5.56
C ASP A 389 -11.54 37.12 -5.36
N LEU A 390 -12.41 36.24 -4.86
CA LEU A 390 -13.81 36.54 -4.53
C LEU A 390 -13.93 37.19 -3.15
N THR A 391 -15.06 37.86 -2.91
CA THR A 391 -15.34 38.47 -1.60
C THR A 391 -15.68 37.39 -0.58
N ALA A 392 -15.31 37.61 0.69
CA ALA A 392 -15.65 36.71 1.80
C ALA A 392 -17.16 36.42 1.87
N GLU A 393 -18.00 37.42 1.60
CA GLU A 393 -19.46 37.29 1.55
C GLU A 393 -19.91 36.21 0.56
N LYS A 394 -19.34 36.17 -0.66
CA LYS A 394 -19.71 35.16 -1.68
C LYS A 394 -19.28 33.75 -1.30
N ILE A 395 -18.14 33.61 -0.63
CA ILE A 395 -17.67 32.32 -0.12
C ILE A 395 -18.59 31.84 1.01
N GLU A 396 -18.94 32.72 1.93
CA GLU A 396 -19.83 32.42 3.05
C GLU A 396 -21.23 32.03 2.56
N GLU A 397 -21.81 32.77 1.61
CA GLU A 397 -23.09 32.43 0.97
C GLU A 397 -23.06 31.04 0.33
N LYS A 398 -21.96 30.68 -0.36
CA LYS A 398 -21.81 29.36 -0.95
C LYS A 398 -21.74 28.27 0.11
N ILE A 399 -20.97 28.49 1.18
CA ILE A 399 -20.88 27.56 2.32
C ILE A 399 -22.27 27.35 2.94
N ILE A 400 -23.02 28.42 3.20
CA ILE A 400 -24.37 28.34 3.76
C ILE A 400 -25.31 27.58 2.82
N SER A 401 -25.25 27.85 1.52
CA SER A 401 -26.03 27.14 0.50
C SER A 401 -25.74 25.63 0.49
N ILE A 402 -24.46 25.24 0.60
CA ILE A 402 -24.07 23.83 0.72
C ILE A 402 -24.71 23.21 1.95
N ILE A 403 -24.55 23.84 3.12
CA ILE A 403 -25.10 23.38 4.39
C ILE A 403 -26.63 23.28 4.34
N ASP A 404 -27.30 24.23 3.68
CA ASP A 404 -28.75 24.26 3.60
C ASP A 404 -29.34 23.18 2.72
N SER A 405 -28.57 22.69 1.75
CA SER A 405 -28.95 21.57 0.88
C SER A 405 -28.79 20.18 1.51
N VAL A 406 -28.40 20.10 2.79
CA VAL A 406 -28.21 18.85 3.53
C VAL A 406 -29.50 18.49 4.26
N ASP A 407 -30.03 17.30 4.01
CA ASP A 407 -31.27 16.81 4.62
C ASP A 407 -31.09 16.40 6.10
N ASP A 408 -29.92 15.84 6.43
CA ASP A 408 -29.57 15.36 7.77
C ASP A 408 -29.32 16.55 8.73
N GLN A 409 -30.22 16.73 9.69
CA GLN A 409 -30.15 17.84 10.66
C GLN A 409 -28.93 17.79 11.57
N SER A 410 -28.43 16.59 11.91
CA SER A 410 -27.24 16.42 12.73
C SER A 410 -25.99 16.83 11.95
N LYS A 411 -25.87 16.41 10.67
CA LYS A 411 -24.79 16.87 9.78
C LYS A 411 -24.86 18.37 9.52
N LYS A 412 -26.06 18.92 9.38
CA LYS A 412 -26.28 20.36 9.21
C LYS A 412 -25.83 21.16 10.43
N ALA A 413 -26.19 20.73 11.63
CA ALA A 413 -25.75 21.37 12.87
C ALA A 413 -24.23 21.29 13.04
N TYR A 414 -23.65 20.13 12.73
CA TYR A 414 -22.21 19.92 12.72
C TYR A 414 -21.49 20.86 11.73
N ALA A 415 -21.96 20.97 10.49
CA ALA A 415 -21.38 21.86 9.48
C ALA A 415 -21.39 23.34 9.92
N LYS A 416 -22.49 23.77 10.55
CA LYS A 416 -22.66 25.16 11.02
C LYS A 416 -21.59 25.57 12.02
N ALA A 417 -21.11 24.65 12.87
CA ALA A 417 -20.04 24.92 13.82
C ALA A 417 -18.69 25.28 13.16
N TYR A 418 -18.51 24.93 11.88
CA TYR A 418 -17.27 25.16 11.13
C TYR A 418 -17.31 26.36 10.19
N VAL A 419 -18.47 26.99 9.98
CA VAL A 419 -18.58 28.18 9.11
C VAL A 419 -17.64 29.29 9.57
N THR A 420 -17.78 29.73 10.82
CA THR A 420 -16.97 30.82 11.37
C THR A 420 -15.47 30.50 11.36
N PRO A 421 -15.02 29.33 11.86
CA PRO A 421 -13.61 28.92 11.76
C PRO A 421 -13.06 28.91 10.33
N CYS A 422 -13.80 28.36 9.37
CA CYS A 422 -13.36 28.30 7.98
C CYS A 422 -13.29 29.68 7.32
N MET A 423 -14.24 30.57 7.62
CA MET A 423 -14.23 31.95 7.14
C MET A 423 -13.09 32.78 7.74
N GLN A 424 -12.74 32.54 9.01
CA GLN A 424 -11.56 33.15 9.63
C GLN A 424 -10.26 32.75 8.90
N LEU A 425 -10.09 31.45 8.61
CA LEU A 425 -8.93 30.95 7.87
C LEU A 425 -8.84 31.54 6.46
N TYR A 426 -9.98 31.61 5.76
CA TYR A 426 -10.07 32.23 4.43
C TYR A 426 -9.67 33.71 4.46
N SER A 427 -10.17 34.46 5.43
CA SER A 427 -9.87 35.89 5.59
C SER A 427 -8.38 36.13 5.88
N ILE A 428 -7.74 35.26 6.67
CA ILE A 428 -6.30 35.28 6.94
C ILE A 428 -5.52 35.03 5.64
N ARG A 429 -5.92 34.03 4.83
CA ARG A 429 -5.30 33.73 3.53
C ARG A 429 -5.39 34.90 2.56
N LEU A 430 -6.58 35.48 2.38
CA LEU A 430 -6.77 36.66 1.53
C LEU A 430 -5.90 37.85 1.97
N SER A 431 -5.87 38.14 3.27
CA SER A 431 -5.07 39.24 3.83
C SER A 431 -3.56 39.04 3.65
N ARG A 432 -3.09 37.81 3.49
CA ARG A 432 -1.68 37.51 3.18
C ARG A 432 -1.41 37.63 1.68
N GLN A 433 -2.29 37.11 0.83
CA GLN A 433 -2.16 37.27 -0.63
C GLN A 433 -2.06 38.74 -1.04
N LYS A 434 -2.89 39.62 -0.46
CA LYS A 434 -2.83 41.07 -0.69
C LYS A 434 -1.53 41.74 -0.23
N ARG A 435 -0.83 41.15 0.75
CA ARG A 435 0.46 41.65 1.26
C ARG A 435 1.65 41.11 0.46
N GLU A 436 1.58 39.87 -0.01
CA GLU A 436 2.62 39.25 -0.85
C GLU A 436 2.56 39.74 -2.30
N PHE A 437 1.36 40.11 -2.80
CA PHE A 437 1.12 40.70 -4.11
C PHE A 437 0.22 41.94 -4.00
N PRO A 438 0.76 43.10 -3.58
CA PRO A 438 -0.01 44.33 -3.59
C PRO A 438 -0.42 44.62 -5.04
N ILE A 439 -1.72 44.66 -5.30
CA ILE A 439 -2.27 45.16 -6.55
C ILE A 439 -1.70 46.57 -6.72
N VAL A 440 -0.81 46.77 -7.69
CA VAL A 440 -0.38 48.11 -8.09
C VAL A 440 -1.65 48.77 -8.63
N SER A 441 -2.25 49.68 -7.85
CA SER A 441 -3.38 50.47 -8.33
C SER A 441 -2.99 51.10 -9.66
N ASN A 442 -3.86 50.96 -10.67
CA ASN A 442 -3.71 51.59 -11.99
C ASN A 442 -3.52 53.12 -11.91
N ASP A 443 -3.74 53.74 -10.74
CA ASP A 443 -3.48 55.17 -10.47
C ASP A 443 -2.01 55.59 -10.61
N ILE A 444 -1.04 54.66 -10.50
CA ILE A 444 0.38 55.01 -10.69
C ILE A 444 0.71 55.10 -12.20
N TRP A 445 0.09 54.27 -13.04
CA TRP A 445 0.29 54.32 -14.48
C TRP A 445 -0.45 55.49 -15.15
N GLU A 446 -1.64 55.88 -14.66
CA GLU A 446 -2.32 57.09 -15.16
C GLU A 446 -1.52 58.37 -14.86
N LYS A 447 -0.92 58.50 -13.67
CA LYS A 447 -0.09 59.68 -13.34
C LYS A 447 1.21 59.77 -14.14
N ILE A 448 1.75 58.63 -14.60
CA ILE A 448 2.94 58.59 -15.46
C ILE A 448 2.56 58.92 -16.91
N LEU A 449 1.35 58.56 -17.36
CA LEU A 449 0.89 58.80 -18.74
C LEU A 449 0.27 60.20 -18.98
N THR A 450 -0.03 60.96 -17.93
CA THR A 450 -0.60 62.33 -18.06
C THR A 450 0.41 63.47 -17.93
N HIS A 451 1.72 63.21 -17.95
CA HIS A 451 2.72 64.29 -18.12
C HIS A 451 2.96 64.55 -19.62
N PRO A 452 2.51 65.68 -20.19
CA PRO A 452 2.83 66.02 -21.56
C PRO A 452 4.32 66.36 -21.64
N SER A 453 5.00 65.70 -22.57
CA SER A 453 6.36 66.02 -22.97
C SER A 453 6.47 67.51 -23.35
N ARG A 454 7.11 68.33 -22.53
CA ARG A 454 7.72 69.57 -23.01
C ARG A 454 8.98 69.19 -23.77
N ASN A 455 8.84 68.97 -25.08
CA ASN A 455 9.96 69.06 -26.00
C ASN A 455 9.85 70.35 -26.82
N ASN A 456 10.87 71.19 -26.62
CA ASN A 456 11.50 72.10 -27.57
C ASN A 456 10.67 73.13 -28.32
N VAL A 457 11.02 74.41 -28.10
CA VAL A 457 11.26 75.34 -29.21
C VAL A 457 12.63 75.97 -29.02
N PHE A 458 13.42 75.91 -30.09
CA PHE A 458 14.73 76.52 -30.29
C PHE A 458 14.73 78.04 -30.06
N GLY A 459 15.85 78.55 -29.54
CA GLY A 459 16.21 79.95 -29.41
C GLY A 459 17.54 80.08 -28.70
#